data_AF-A0A973H521-F1
#
_entry.id   AF-A0A973H521-F1
#
_cell.length_a   1.000
_cell.length_b   1.000
_cell.length_c   1.000
_cell.angle_alpha   90.00
_cell.angle_beta   90.00
_cell.angle_gamma   90.00
#
_symmetry.space_group_name_H-M   'P 1'
#
loop_
_entity.id
_entity.type
_entity.pdbx_description
1 polymer ?
#
loop_
_entity_poly.entity_id
_entity_poly.type
_entity_poly.pdbx_seq_one_letter_code
_entity_poly.pdbx_strand_id
1 'polypeptide(L)'
;LGLAAVDPRSTVKLLSSNSYSRYAAGTTAALPAVAGHDEGYMTSCPGAALTAELPAIRNEAARLQGRLPPRSPTPEIDPHRTL
;
A
#
# COMPACT_ATOMS: atom_id res chain seq x y z
N LEU A 1 4.40 7.51 -6.49
CA LEU A 1 4.60 6.87 -5.17
C LEU A 1 5.75 7.53 -4.40
N GLY A 2 7.04 7.27 -4.72
CA GLY A 2 8.17 7.86 -3.98
C GLY A 2 8.26 9.39 -4.11
N LEU A 3 8.22 9.89 -5.34
CA LEU A 3 8.24 11.35 -5.64
C LEU A 3 7.00 12.10 -5.13
N ALA A 4 5.88 11.39 -4.95
CA ALA A 4 4.63 11.95 -4.45
C ALA A 4 4.47 11.78 -2.94
N ALA A 5 5.49 11.24 -2.25
CA ALA A 5 5.49 10.88 -0.83
C ALA A 5 4.33 9.95 -0.37
N VAL A 6 3.61 9.32 -1.30
CA VAL A 6 2.51 8.38 -1.01
C VAL A 6 3.09 7.05 -0.52
N ASP A 7 2.68 6.62 0.68
CA ASP A 7 2.97 5.28 1.18
C ASP A 7 2.18 4.25 0.34
N PRO A 8 2.84 3.30 -0.33
CA PRO A 8 2.19 2.30 -1.19
C PRO A 8 1.26 1.34 -0.42
N ARG A 9 1.37 1.28 0.91
CA ARG A 9 0.50 0.50 1.79
C ARG A 9 -0.77 1.27 2.19
N SER A 10 -0.84 2.56 1.89
CA SER A 10 -1.98 3.41 2.24
C SER A 10 -3.19 3.18 1.34
N THR A 11 -4.34 3.71 1.78
CA THR A 11 -5.54 3.89 0.97
C THR A 11 -5.61 5.34 0.51
N VAL A 12 -5.92 5.56 -0.77
CA VAL A 12 -6.07 6.88 -1.39
C VAL A 12 -7.50 7.06 -1.89
N LYS A 13 -7.93 8.33 -1.99
CA LYS A 13 -9.22 8.67 -2.59
C LYS A 13 -9.02 9.06 -4.04
N LEU A 14 -9.75 8.43 -4.95
CA LEU A 14 -9.71 8.72 -6.38
C LEU A 14 -11.10 9.10 -6.86
N LEU A 15 -11.20 10.18 -7.64
CA LEU A 15 -12.42 10.60 -8.31
C LEU A 15 -12.52 9.84 -9.64
N SER A 16 -13.60 9.09 -9.83
CA SER A 16 -13.90 8.46 -11.11
C SER A 16 -14.27 9.52 -12.13
N SER A 17 -13.49 9.65 -13.20
CA SER A 17 -13.70 10.66 -14.25
C SER A 17 -14.60 10.19 -15.39
N ASN A 18 -14.95 8.89 -15.44
CA ASN A 18 -15.82 8.29 -16.45
C ASN A 18 -16.56 7.07 -15.89
N SER A 19 -17.46 6.50 -16.70
CA SER A 19 -18.30 5.35 -16.28
C SER A 19 -17.78 3.98 -16.75
N TYR A 20 -16.51 3.87 -17.19
CA TYR A 20 -15.90 2.59 -17.58
C TYR A 20 -15.33 1.79 -16.40
N SER A 21 -15.23 2.42 -15.22
CA SER A 21 -14.81 1.76 -13.99
C SER A 21 -16.00 1.14 -13.25
N ARG A 22 -15.75 0.43 -12.15
CA ARG A 22 -16.80 -0.04 -11.20
C ARG A 22 -17.54 1.12 -10.51
N TYR A 23 -16.98 2.32 -10.57
CA TYR A 23 -17.49 3.52 -9.92
C TYR A 23 -18.05 4.48 -10.97
N ALA A 24 -19.31 4.90 -10.79
CA ALA A 24 -19.93 5.87 -11.67
C ALA A 24 -19.12 7.17 -11.74
N ALA A 25 -19.14 7.85 -12.89
CA ALA A 25 -18.47 9.14 -13.05
C ALA A 25 -18.90 10.13 -11.95
N GLY A 26 -17.94 10.85 -11.38
CA GLY A 26 -18.15 11.75 -10.24
C GLY A 26 -18.08 11.07 -8.86
N THR A 27 -18.02 9.74 -8.79
CA THR A 27 -17.90 9.02 -7.53
C THR A 27 -16.46 9.07 -7.01
N THR A 28 -16.29 9.43 -5.74
CA THR A 28 -14.99 9.29 -5.07
C THR A 28 -14.91 7.93 -4.38
N ALA A 29 -13.95 7.10 -4.80
CA ALA A 29 -13.70 5.77 -4.24
C ALA A 29 -12.42 5.76 -3.38
N ALA A 30 -12.43 4.94 -2.33
CA ALA A 30 -11.25 4.65 -1.53
C ALA A 30 -10.60 3.36 -2.06
N LEU A 31 -9.37 3.44 -2.55
CA LEU A 31 -8.64 2.34 -3.16
C LEU A 31 -7.24 2.23 -2.55
N PRO A 32 -6.63 1.03 -2.51
CA PRO A 32 -5.21 0.92 -2.17
C PRO A 32 -4.35 1.79 -3.10
N ALA A 33 -3.30 2.42 -2.56
CA ALA A 33 -2.37 3.24 -3.34
C ALA A 33 -1.68 2.45 -4.47
N VAL A 34 -1.52 1.15 -4.25
CA VAL A 34 -1.14 0.16 -5.28
C VAL A 34 -2.28 -0.85 -5.38
N ALA A 35 -3.11 -0.71 -6.41
CA ALA A 35 -4.32 -1.47 -6.62
C ALA A 35 -4.20 -2.47 -7.79
N GLY A 36 -4.95 -3.57 -7.73
CA GLY A 36 -5.17 -4.44 -8.88
C GLY A 36 -6.15 -3.83 -9.89
N HIS A 37 -6.12 -4.26 -11.15
CA HIS A 37 -7.11 -3.79 -12.15
C HIS A 37 -8.55 -4.18 -11.77
N ASP A 38 -8.71 -5.35 -11.16
CA ASP A 38 -9.96 -5.90 -10.65
C ASP A 38 -10.60 -5.05 -9.54
N GLU A 39 -9.81 -4.28 -8.78
CA GLU A 39 -10.31 -3.35 -7.75
C GLU A 39 -10.98 -2.11 -8.37
N GLY A 40 -10.54 -1.68 -9.57
CA GLY A 40 -11.09 -0.50 -10.26
C GLY A 40 -12.09 -0.82 -11.38
N TYR A 41 -11.98 -1.99 -12.01
CA TYR A 41 -12.70 -2.34 -13.25
C TYR A 41 -13.35 -3.72 -13.17
N MET A 42 -14.38 -3.95 -14.00
CA MET A 42 -15.08 -5.22 -14.13
C MET A 42 -14.24 -6.25 -14.90
N THR A 43 -13.10 -6.63 -14.34
CA THR A 43 -12.15 -7.60 -14.90
C THR A 43 -11.70 -8.59 -13.83
N SER A 44 -11.20 -9.75 -14.27
CA SER A 44 -10.50 -10.71 -13.43
C SER A 44 -8.98 -10.55 -13.49
N CYS A 45 -8.44 -9.70 -14.37
CA CYS A 45 -7.02 -9.33 -14.32
C CYS A 45 -6.75 -8.51 -13.05
N PRO A 46 -5.68 -8.79 -12.29
CA PRO A 46 -4.48 -9.51 -12.72
C PRO A 46 -4.48 -11.03 -12.40
N GLY A 47 -5.61 -11.58 -11.98
CA GLY A 47 -5.77 -12.97 -11.58
C GLY A 47 -5.40 -13.20 -10.11
N ALA A 48 -5.94 -14.27 -9.53
CA ALA A 48 -5.79 -14.56 -8.10
C ALA A 48 -4.32 -14.63 -7.63
N ALA A 49 -3.43 -15.14 -8.48
CA ALA A 49 -2.00 -15.23 -8.17
C ALA A 49 -1.38 -13.85 -7.92
N LEU A 50 -1.55 -12.87 -8.82
CA LEU A 50 -0.99 -11.55 -8.59
C LEU A 50 -1.75 -10.78 -7.50
N THR A 51 -3.07 -10.95 -7.40
CA THR A 51 -3.85 -10.34 -6.31
C THR A 51 -3.33 -10.77 -4.93
N ALA A 52 -2.93 -12.03 -4.78
CA ALA A 52 -2.33 -12.55 -3.54
C ALA A 52 -0.95 -11.93 -3.21
N GLU A 53 -0.20 -11.50 -4.23
CA GLU A 53 1.13 -10.89 -4.07
C GLU A 53 1.08 -9.38 -3.77
N LEU A 54 -0.06 -8.71 -3.99
CA LEU A 54 -0.20 -7.26 -3.79
C LEU A 54 0.24 -6.79 -2.38
N PRO A 55 -0.05 -7.48 -1.26
CA PRO A 55 0.47 -7.09 0.04
C PRO A 55 2.01 -7.09 0.11
N ALA A 56 2.68 -8.11 -0.44
CA ALA A 56 4.13 -8.20 -0.47
C ALA A 56 4.74 -7.09 -1.33
N ILE A 57 4.17 -6.83 -2.51
CA ILE A 57 4.57 -5.75 -3.41
C ILE A 57 4.47 -4.38 -2.72
N ARG A 58 3.36 -4.12 -2.00
CA ARG A 58 3.17 -2.87 -1.24
C ARG A 58 4.24 -2.68 -0.17
N ASN A 59 4.59 -3.75 0.56
CA ASN A 59 5.63 -3.71 1.58
C ASN A 59 7.02 -3.47 0.98
N GLU A 60 7.34 -4.14 -0.12
CA GLU A 60 8.63 -3.97 -0.79
C GLU A 60 8.77 -2.55 -1.37
N ALA A 61 7.70 -2.01 -1.97
CA ALA A 61 7.68 -0.63 -2.42
C ALA A 61 7.89 0.36 -1.25
N ALA A 62 7.29 0.11 -0.08
CA ALA A 62 7.51 0.93 1.12
C ALA A 62 8.97 0.86 1.60
N ARG A 63 9.58 -0.34 1.57
CA ARG A 63 11.00 -0.55 1.89
C ARG A 63 11.92 0.24 0.95
N LEU A 64 11.67 0.17 -0.36
CA LEU A 64 12.40 0.93 -1.39
C LEU A 64 12.23 2.45 -1.22
N GLN A 65 11.09 2.87 -0.66
CA GLN A 65 10.83 4.24 -0.27
C GLN A 65 11.44 4.66 1.09
N GLY A 66 12.26 3.82 1.72
CA GLY A 66 12.88 4.10 3.03
C GLY A 66 11.93 4.01 4.22
N ARG A 67 10.70 3.50 4.03
CA ARG A 67 9.67 3.38 5.09
C ARG A 67 9.78 2.02 5.78
N LEU A 68 10.93 1.79 6.39
CA LEU A 68 11.15 0.58 7.19
C LEU A 68 10.24 0.59 8.43
N PRO A 69 9.76 -0.58 8.88
CA PRO A 69 9.19 -0.67 10.22
C PRO A 69 10.23 -0.15 11.24
N PRO A 70 9.79 0.48 12.33
CA PRO A 70 10.71 0.92 13.37
C PRO A 70 11.56 -0.28 13.82
N ARG A 71 12.88 -0.08 13.90
CA ARG A 71 13.74 -1.08 14.54
C ARG A 71 13.24 -1.24 15.97
N SER A 72 13.00 -2.47 16.40
CA SER A 72 12.89 -2.76 17.83
C SER A 72 14.13 -2.17 18.50
N PRO A 73 13.98 -1.45 19.63
CA PRO A 73 15.14 -0.99 20.37
C PRO A 73 15.99 -2.22 20.69
N THR A 74 17.28 -2.15 20.34
CA THR A 74 18.25 -3.10 20.87
C THR A 74 18.09 -3.06 22.39
N PRO A 75 17.93 -4.20 23.10
CA PRO A 75 17.95 -4.16 24.55
C PRO A 75 19.27 -3.52 24.97
N GLU A 76 19.19 -2.33 25.55
CA GLU A 76 20.32 -1.65 26.15
C GLU A 76 20.77 -2.53 27.32
N ILE A 77 21.88 -3.24 27.15
CA ILE A 77 22.53 -3.92 28.25
C ILE A 77 23.13 -2.80 29.10
N ASP A 78 22.48 -2.43 30.19
CA ASP A 78 23.01 -1.50 31.18
C ASP A 78 24.04 -2.26 32.05
N PRO A 79 25.35 -2.00 31.90
CA PRO A 79 26.38 -2.66 32.69
C PRO A 79 26.46 -2.13 34.13
N HIS A 80 25.67 -1.10 34.49
CA HIS A 80 25.72 -0.41 35.78
C HIS A 80 24.49 -0.66 36.66
N ARG A 81 23.55 -1.52 36.26
CA ARG A 81 22.46 -1.97 37.13
C ARG A 81 22.99 -2.95 38.19
N THR A 82 23.67 -2.42 39.19
CA THR A 82 24.07 -3.14 40.41
C THR A 82 22.84 -3.39 41.28
N LEU A 83 22.69 -4.64 41.75
CA LEU A 83 21.69 -5.08 42.75
C LEU A 83 21.98 -4.47 44.12
#